data_AF-A0A2S7XD92-F1
#
_entry.id   AF-A0A2S7XD92-F1
#
_cell.length_a   1.000
_cell.length_b   1.000
_cell.length_c   1.000
_cell.angle_alpha   90.00
_cell.angle_beta   90.00
_cell.angle_gamma   90.00
#
_symmetry.space_group_name_H-M   'P 1'
#
loop_
_entity.id
_entity.type
_entity.pdbx_description
1 polymer ?
#
loop_
_entity_poly.entity_id
_entity_poly.type
_entity_poly.pdbx_seq_one_letter_code
_entity_poly.pdbx_strand_id
1 'polypeptide(L)'
;MDNVAIALHQLNRAIDLYFNQKDFVSAITLSNAAQAILVKKWIIDSQAKACEDVIFNSTESPDLLQYTYKMSSSISFSALDSNEELEDKAHQVLMRCCDSVMRLNLPRSPQVSAFIRMKSKIFI
;
A
#
# COMPACT_ATOMS: atom_id res chain seq x y z
N MET A 1 2.20 17.55 10.33
CA MET A 1 1.45 17.20 9.10
C MET A 1 1.08 15.73 9.20
N ASP A 2 -0.19 15.38 8.99
CA ASP A 2 -0.61 13.98 9.05
C ASP A 2 -0.13 13.25 7.79
N ASN A 3 1.00 12.54 7.90
CA ASN A 3 1.61 11.81 6.80
C ASN A 3 0.61 10.81 6.19
N VAL A 4 -0.34 10.30 6.97
CA VAL A 4 -1.37 9.38 6.48
C VAL A 4 -2.32 10.06 5.51
N ALA A 5 -2.74 11.29 5.78
CA ALA A 5 -3.58 12.06 4.86
C ALA A 5 -2.88 12.29 3.50
N ILE A 6 -1.56 12.53 3.53
CA ILE A 6 -0.74 12.62 2.30
C ILE A 6 -0.76 11.28 1.56
N ALA A 7 -0.52 10.16 2.25
CA ALA A 7 -0.54 8.84 1.63
C ALA A 7 -1.88 8.50 0.98
N LEU A 8 -2.99 8.81 1.66
CA LEU A 8 -4.34 8.60 1.13
C LEU A 8 -4.62 9.49 -0.08
N HIS A 9 -4.18 10.75 -0.05
CA HIS A 9 -4.30 11.65 -1.20
C HIS A 9 -3.51 11.13 -2.42
N GLN A 10 -2.26 10.72 -2.21
CA GLN A 10 -1.42 10.16 -3.27
C GLN A 10 -2.03 8.89 -3.86
N LEU A 11 -2.56 7.99 -3.01
CA LEU A 11 -3.23 6.78 -3.46
C LEU A 11 -4.48 7.08 -4.30
N ASN A 12 -5.33 8.02 -3.87
CA ASN A 12 -6.51 8.42 -4.64
C ASN A 12 -6.11 8.94 -6.02
N ARG A 13 -5.09 9.81 -6.07
CA ARG A 13 -4.59 10.34 -7.33
C ARG A 13 -4.01 9.24 -8.22
N ALA A 14 -3.27 8.28 -7.65
CA ALA A 14 -2.71 7.15 -8.38
C ALA A 14 -3.80 6.28 -9.00
N ILE A 15 -4.89 6.00 -8.27
CA ILE A 15 -6.06 5.24 -8.78
C ILE A 15 -6.72 6.00 -9.94
N ASP A 16 -6.90 7.33 -9.81
CA ASP A 16 -7.48 8.14 -10.87
C ASP A 16 -6.61 8.16 -12.14
N LEU A 17 -5.28 8.20 -11.98
CA LEU A 17 -4.32 8.13 -13.09
C LEU A 17 -4.38 6.77 -13.79
N TYR A 18 -4.45 5.68 -13.02
CA TYR A 18 -4.56 4.32 -13.55
C TYR A 18 -5.82 4.12 -14.38
N PHE A 19 -7.00 4.47 -13.85
CA PHE A 19 -8.26 4.22 -14.54
C PHE A 19 -8.57 5.22 -15.66
N ASN A 20 -8.43 6.51 -15.39
CA ASN A 20 -8.97 7.54 -16.28
C ASN A 20 -7.95 8.00 -17.33
N GLN A 21 -6.66 7.98 -16.98
CA GLN A 21 -5.60 8.54 -17.83
C GLN A 21 -4.68 7.47 -18.41
N LYS A 22 -4.72 6.24 -17.88
CA LYS A 22 -3.78 5.15 -18.21
C LYS A 22 -2.31 5.58 -18.09
N ASP A 23 -2.03 6.51 -17.19
CA ASP A 23 -0.67 6.95 -16.87
C ASP A 23 -0.10 6.05 -15.78
N PHE A 24 0.40 4.90 -16.21
CA PHE A 24 0.90 3.86 -15.32
C PHE A 24 2.20 4.25 -14.61
N VAL A 25 3.05 5.04 -15.26
CA VAL A 25 4.31 5.53 -14.67
C VAL A 25 4.02 6.45 -13.48
N SER A 26 3.13 7.42 -13.67
CA SER A 26 2.73 8.31 -12.58
C SER A 26 1.96 7.55 -11.50
N ALA A 27 1.08 6.62 -11.89
CA ALA A 27 0.36 5.77 -10.94
C ALA A 27 1.32 4.94 -10.07
N ILE A 28 2.32 4.29 -10.64
CA ILE A 28 3.35 3.53 -9.90
C ILE A 28 4.12 4.47 -8.96
N THR A 29 4.55 5.62 -9.46
CA THR A 29 5.36 6.58 -8.69
C THR A 29 4.62 7.07 -7.45
N LEU A 30 3.36 7.51 -7.61
CA LEU A 30 2.55 7.99 -6.50
C LEU A 30 2.16 6.86 -5.54
N SER A 31 1.89 5.67 -6.06
CA SER A 31 1.59 4.50 -5.23
C SER A 31 2.80 4.08 -4.38
N ASN A 32 4.01 4.09 -4.94
CA ASN A 32 5.24 3.82 -4.17
C ASN A 32 5.44 4.86 -3.06
N ALA A 33 5.19 6.14 -3.33
CA ALA A 33 5.25 7.20 -2.33
C ALA A 33 4.23 6.99 -1.20
N ALA A 34 2.99 6.65 -1.54
CA ALA A 34 1.96 6.31 -0.57
C ALA A 34 2.35 5.07 0.27
N GLN A 35 2.82 4.01 -0.39
CA GLN A 35 3.24 2.76 0.25
C GLN A 35 4.35 2.99 1.27
N ALA A 36 5.36 3.81 0.95
CA ALA A 36 6.46 4.12 1.87
C ALA A 36 5.95 4.73 3.19
N ILE A 37 4.95 5.61 3.11
CA ILE A 37 4.34 6.23 4.28
C ILE A 37 3.49 5.21 5.07
N LEU A 38 2.66 4.42 4.38
CA LEU A 38 1.79 3.42 5.00
C LEU A 38 2.60 2.34 5.73
N VAL A 39 3.70 1.86 5.11
CA VAL A 39 4.62 0.90 5.74
C VAL A 39 5.25 1.51 6.99
N LYS A 40 5.71 2.76 6.92
CA LYS A 40 6.29 3.44 8.09
C LYS A 40 5.27 3.55 9.23
N LYS A 41 4.02 3.91 8.93
CA LYS A 41 2.94 3.97 9.92
C LYS A 41 2.67 2.59 10.54
N TRP A 42 2.59 1.55 9.72
CA TRP A 42 2.41 0.17 10.19
C TRP A 42 3.54 -0.30 11.10
N ILE A 43 4.79 0.00 10.76
CA ILE A 43 5.95 -0.34 11.62
C ILE A 43 5.83 0.34 12.98
N ILE A 44 5.47 1.63 13.00
CA ILE A 44 5.31 2.39 14.26
C ILE A 44 4.18 1.79 15.11
N ASP A 45 3.03 1.51 14.51
CA ASP A 45 1.88 0.94 15.24
C ASP A 45 2.18 -0.48 15.76
N SER A 46 2.91 -1.27 14.96
CA SER A 46 3.34 -2.61 15.34
C SER A 46 4.37 -2.59 16.47
N GLN A 47 5.31 -1.64 16.44
CA GLN A 47 6.28 -1.43 17.52
C GLN A 47 5.60 -0.97 18.80
N ALA A 48 4.66 -0.03 18.73
CA ALA A 48 3.89 0.42 19.89
C ALA A 48 3.16 -0.76 20.55
N LYS A 49 2.48 -1.58 19.74
CA LYS A 49 1.82 -2.80 20.22
C LYS A 49 2.79 -3.81 20.83
N ALA A 50 3.93 -4.05 20.19
CA ALA A 50 4.95 -4.96 20.72
C ALA A 50 5.53 -4.45 22.05
N CYS A 51 5.71 -3.14 22.21
CA CYS A 51 6.13 -2.55 23.49
C CYS A 51 5.06 -2.74 24.58
N GLU A 52 3.78 -2.54 24.25
CA GLU A 52 2.67 -2.85 25.16
C GLU A 52 2.69 -4.34 25.54
N ASP A 53 2.83 -5.24 24.56
CA ASP A 53 2.89 -6.68 24.81
C ASP A 53 4.08 -7.06 25.70
N VAL A 54 5.28 -6.49 25.53
CA VAL A 54 6.42 -6.77 26.44
C VAL A 54 6.18 -6.25 27.86
N ILE A 55 5.56 -5.07 28.00
CA ILE A 55 5.27 -4.46 29.31
C ILE A 55 4.18 -5.21 30.05
N PHE A 56 3.15 -5.71 29.34
CA PHE A 56 1.95 -6.30 29.93
C PHE A 56 1.86 -7.83 29.84
N ASN A 57 2.54 -8.47 28.87
CA ASN A 57 2.52 -9.91 28.59
C ASN A 57 3.95 -10.44 28.40
N SER A 58 4.63 -10.84 29.48
CA SER A 58 6.05 -11.25 29.45
C SER A 58 6.35 -12.61 28.78
N THR A 59 5.50 -13.13 27.88
CA THR A 59 5.73 -14.42 27.21
C THR A 59 5.22 -14.40 25.76
N GLU A 60 6.15 -14.72 24.83
CA GLU A 60 6.01 -14.99 23.38
C GLU A 60 6.07 -13.77 22.42
N SER A 61 6.73 -13.76 21.25
CA SER A 61 7.88 -14.46 20.64
C SER A 61 8.26 -13.65 19.34
N PRO A 62 9.41 -13.90 18.66
CA PRO A 62 10.08 -12.97 17.75
C PRO A 62 9.58 -12.94 16.27
N ASP A 63 8.36 -13.37 15.96
CA ASP A 63 7.86 -13.49 14.57
C ASP A 63 7.62 -12.14 13.84
N LEU A 64 7.67 -11.03 14.57
CA LEU A 64 7.30 -9.71 14.07
C LEU A 64 8.32 -9.12 13.08
N LEU A 65 9.59 -9.54 13.14
CA LEU A 65 10.67 -9.01 12.28
C LEU A 65 10.72 -9.62 10.87
N GLN A 66 10.25 -10.86 10.69
CA GLN A 66 10.36 -11.57 9.41
C GLN A 66 9.35 -11.05 8.36
N TYR A 67 8.21 -10.49 8.80
CA TYR A 67 7.19 -9.92 7.91
C TYR A 67 7.56 -8.53 7.36
N THR A 68 8.28 -7.73 8.14
CA THR A 68 8.71 -6.38 7.76
C THR A 68 9.59 -6.38 6.52
N TYR A 69 10.37 -7.45 6.31
CA TYR A 69 11.24 -7.61 5.14
C TYR A 69 10.48 -7.91 3.84
N LYS A 70 9.26 -8.49 3.90
CA LYS A 70 8.46 -8.80 2.70
C LYS A 70 7.66 -7.61 2.17
N MET A 71 7.32 -6.65 3.02
CA MET A 71 6.46 -5.50 2.67
C MET A 71 7.21 -4.35 1.97
N SER A 72 8.54 -4.36 1.99
CA SER A 72 9.41 -3.23 1.60
C SER A 72 9.78 -3.13 0.12
N SER A 73 9.28 -4.03 -0.74
CA SER A 73 9.59 -3.95 -2.18
C SER A 73 8.75 -2.86 -2.85
N SER A 74 9.30 -1.65 -2.93
CA SER A 74 8.88 -0.67 -3.94
C SER A 74 9.03 -1.31 -5.33
N ILE A 75 8.00 -1.22 -6.17
CA ILE A 75 8.10 -1.76 -7.54
C ILE A 75 8.88 -0.76 -8.38
N SER A 76 10.00 -1.19 -8.96
CA SER A 76 10.72 -0.43 -9.98
C SER A 76 10.15 -0.72 -11.37
N PHE A 77 10.27 0.26 -12.25
CA PHE A 77 9.95 0.15 -13.66
C PHE A 77 11.15 0.63 -14.50
N SER A 78 11.27 0.11 -15.70
CA SER A 78 12.32 0.45 -16.66
C SER A 78 11.74 1.20 -17.86
N ALA A 79 12.58 1.97 -18.55
CA ALA A 79 12.18 2.63 -19.80
C ALA A 79 11.90 1.65 -20.95
N LEU A 80 12.27 0.37 -20.79
CA LEU A 80 12.05 -0.70 -21.77
C LEU A 80 10.77 -1.49 -21.50
N ASP A 81 10.10 -1.25 -20.36
CA ASP A 81 8.88 -1.96 -20.00
C ASP A 81 7.79 -1.65 -21.03
N SER A 82 7.09 -2.69 -21.48
CA SER A 82 5.91 -2.53 -22.32
C SER A 82 4.77 -1.88 -21.54
N ASN A 83 3.80 -1.32 -22.27
CA ASN A 83 2.65 -0.68 -21.64
C ASN A 83 1.81 -1.67 -20.80
N GLU A 84 1.71 -2.93 -21.23
CA GLU A 84 1.01 -4.00 -20.50
C GLU A 84 1.75 -4.35 -19.20
N GLU A 85 3.08 -4.48 -19.25
CA GLU A 85 3.90 -4.70 -18.05
C GLU A 85 3.79 -3.53 -17.06
N LEU A 86 3.73 -2.30 -17.56
CA LEU A 86 3.51 -1.12 -16.72
C LEU A 86 2.13 -1.12 -16.08
N GLU A 87 1.09 -1.53 -16.81
CA GLU A 87 -0.27 -1.68 -16.28
C GLU A 87 -0.31 -2.71 -15.14
N ASP A 88 0.30 -3.88 -15.35
CA ASP A 88 0.39 -4.94 -14.35
C ASP A 88 1.15 -4.50 -13.11
N LYS A 89 2.28 -3.82 -13.29
CA LYS A 89 3.07 -3.25 -12.18
C LYS A 89 2.26 -2.20 -11.42
N ALA A 90 1.58 -1.30 -12.12
CA ALA A 90 0.71 -0.29 -11.50
C ALA A 90 -0.40 -0.94 -10.68
N HIS A 91 -1.06 -1.95 -11.25
CA HIS A 91 -2.10 -2.72 -10.57
C HIS A 91 -1.56 -3.35 -9.28
N GLN A 92 -0.39 -4.01 -9.35
CA GLN A 92 0.23 -4.65 -8.18
C GLN A 92 0.57 -3.67 -7.05
N VAL A 93 1.12 -2.48 -7.34
CA VAL A 93 1.42 -1.50 -6.28
C VAL A 93 0.15 -0.93 -5.68
N LEU A 94 -0.84 -0.58 -6.52
CA LEU A 94 -2.14 -0.06 -6.06
C LEU A 94 -2.84 -1.05 -5.13
N MET A 95 -2.77 -2.34 -5.47
CA MET A 95 -3.27 -3.43 -4.64
C MET A 95 -2.60 -3.47 -3.27
N ARG A 96 -1.26 -3.39 -3.21
CA ARG A 96 -0.52 -3.36 -1.93
C ARG A 96 -0.89 -2.15 -1.08
N CYS A 97 -1.11 -0.99 -1.70
CA CYS A 97 -1.53 0.22 -1.01
C CYS A 97 -2.94 0.05 -0.42
N CYS A 98 -3.88 -0.46 -1.20
CA CYS A 98 -5.25 -0.72 -0.74
C CYS A 98 -5.29 -1.74 0.40
N ASP A 99 -4.50 -2.82 0.31
CA ASP A 99 -4.36 -3.80 1.40
C ASP A 99 -3.79 -3.15 2.66
N SER A 100 -2.83 -2.23 2.51
CA SER A 100 -2.24 -1.49 3.64
C SER A 100 -3.27 -0.56 4.31
N VAL A 101 -4.10 0.13 3.52
CA VAL A 101 -5.25 0.93 4.01
C VAL A 101 -6.20 0.06 4.83
N MET A 102 -6.52 -1.14 4.36
CA MET A 102 -7.39 -2.06 5.10
C MET A 102 -6.74 -2.56 6.39
N ARG A 103 -5.47 -2.97 6.37
CA ARG A 103 -4.75 -3.49 7.55
C ARG A 103 -4.57 -2.44 8.64
N LEU A 104 -4.37 -1.18 8.25
CA LEU A 104 -4.24 -0.04 9.15
C LEU A 104 -5.59 0.52 9.62
N ASN A 105 -6.72 -0.07 9.20
CA ASN A 105 -8.07 0.43 9.48
C ASN A 105 -8.27 1.92 9.13
N LEU A 106 -7.64 2.37 8.03
CA LEU A 106 -7.73 3.74 7.56
C LEU A 106 -9.03 4.00 6.79
N PRO A 107 -9.51 5.26 6.73
CA PRO A 107 -10.72 5.60 5.99
C PRO A 107 -10.56 5.31 4.49
N ARG A 108 -11.53 4.59 3.92
CA ARG A 108 -11.55 4.23 2.51
C ARG A 108 -12.21 5.35 1.71
N SER A 109 -11.51 5.84 0.71
CA SER A 109 -12.09 6.75 -0.28
C SER A 109 -13.01 6.00 -1.26
N PRO A 110 -13.83 6.73 -2.02
CA PRO A 110 -14.56 6.17 -3.16
C PRO A 110 -13.64 5.47 -4.17
N GLN A 111 -12.46 6.05 -4.47
CA GLN A 111 -11.46 5.50 -5.38
C GLN A 111 -10.94 4.14 -4.90
N VAL A 112 -10.52 4.06 -3.64
CA VAL A 112 -10.03 2.82 -3.02
C VAL A 112 -11.13 1.77 -3.02
N SER A 113 -12.36 2.15 -2.67
CA SER A 113 -13.51 1.25 -2.67
C SER A 113 -13.84 0.72 -4.07
N ALA A 114 -13.76 1.57 -5.10
CA ALA A 114 -13.96 1.18 -6.49
C ALA A 114 -12.87 0.22 -6.98
N PHE A 115 -11.60 0.52 -6.69
CA PHE A 115 -10.47 -0.33 -7.06
C PHE A 115 -10.57 -1.73 -6.42
N ILE A 116 -10.90 -1.80 -5.12
CA ILE A 116 -11.10 -3.08 -4.41
C ILE A 116 -12.32 -3.85 -4.98
N ARG A 117 -13.41 -3.19 -5.37
CA ARG A 117 -14.56 -3.89 -5.97
C ARG A 117 -14.23 -4.48 -7.34
N MET A 118 -13.39 -3.82 -8.12
CA MET A 118 -12.91 -4.37 -9.39
C MET A 118 -12.15 -5.68 -9.18
N LYS A 119 -11.30 -5.75 -8.15
CA LYS A 119 -10.62 -7.00 -7.74
C LYS A 119 -11.62 -8.15 -7.56
N SER A 120 -12.73 -7.91 -6.87
CA SER A 120 -13.73 -8.97 -6.60
C SER A 120 -14.43 -9.50 -7.84
N LYS A 121 -14.47 -8.74 -8.95
CA LYS A 121 -15.08 -9.20 -10.21
C LYS A 121 -14.14 -10.02 -11.10
N ILE A 122 -12.83 -9.99 -10.84
CA ILE A 122 -11.82 -10.76 -11.61
C ILE A 122 -11.74 -12.22 -11.12
N PHE A 123 -12.32 -12.54 -9.95
CA PHE A 123 -12.36 -13.88 -9.37
C PHE A 123 -13.67 -14.66 -9.64
N ILE A 124 -14.45 -14.29 -10.65
CA ILE A 124 -15.64 -15.04 -11.12
C ILE A 124 -15.38 -15.60 -12.51
#